data_AF-A0A954IMH0-F1
#
_entry.id   AF-A0A954IMH0-F1
#
_cell.length_a   1.000
_cell.length_b   1.000
_cell.length_c   1.000
_cell.angle_alpha   90.00
_cell.angle_beta   90.00
_cell.angle_gamma   90.00
#
_symmetry.space_group_name_H-M   'P 1'
#
loop_
_entity.id
_entity.type
_entity.pdbx_description
1 polymer ?
#
loop_
_entity_poly.entity_id
_entity_poly.type
_entity_poly.pdbx_seq_one_letter_code
_entity_poly.pdbx_strand_id
1 'polypeptide(L)'
;MKRATHFFHDQVAVHGGYVYKYSLDLKHREGEGKASPTEIWVQPPGTPAVGMAFIKAFEATGDPQFLQAAVDAAMALVDGQLESGGWSSSIEFDPKGKHADRLRSGKGKPKGKNYSTLDDDKTQSAICLLMQTDKALQFRNPVIHEATV
;
A
#
# COMPACT_ATOMS: atom_id res chain seq x y z
N MET A 1 3.67 15.16 -14.17
CA MET A 1 3.06 14.35 -13.10
C MET A 1 1.70 13.76 -13.46
N LYS A 2 0.66 14.52 -13.84
CA LYS A 2 -0.70 13.98 -14.11
C LYS A 2 -0.78 12.73 -15.00
N ARG A 3 -0.09 12.72 -16.15
CA ARG A 3 -0.06 11.55 -17.04
C ARG A 3 0.59 10.33 -16.39
N ALA A 4 1.68 10.53 -15.66
CA ALA A 4 2.36 9.47 -14.94
C ALA A 4 1.50 8.94 -13.79
N THR A 5 0.81 9.83 -13.06
CA THR A 5 -0.14 9.43 -12.02
C THR A 5 -1.30 8.64 -12.59
N HIS A 6 -1.95 9.07 -13.68
CA HIS A 6 -2.99 8.26 -14.32
C HIS A 6 -2.46 6.87 -14.73
N PHE A 7 -1.27 6.80 -15.34
CA PHE A 7 -0.70 5.50 -15.68
C PHE A 7 -0.45 4.62 -14.45
N PHE A 8 0.20 5.16 -13.41
CA PHE A 8 0.49 4.40 -12.20
C PHE A 8 -0.78 3.97 -11.47
N HIS A 9 -1.70 4.89 -11.27
CA HIS A 9 -2.93 4.67 -10.53
C HIS A 9 -3.89 3.73 -11.28
N ASP A 10 -4.08 3.94 -12.58
CA ASP A 10 -5.14 3.24 -13.33
C ASP A 10 -4.66 1.94 -13.98
N GLN A 11 -3.35 1.78 -14.23
CA GLN A 11 -2.80 0.63 -14.97
C GLN A 11 -1.78 -0.19 -14.18
N VAL A 12 -0.97 0.45 -13.31
CA VAL A 12 0.12 -0.23 -12.59
C VAL A 12 -0.34 -0.75 -11.22
N ALA A 13 -1.26 -0.03 -10.58
CA ALA A 13 -1.70 -0.33 -9.23
C ALA A 13 -2.47 -1.66 -9.17
N VAL A 14 -2.28 -2.38 -8.07
CA VAL A 14 -3.07 -3.55 -7.71
C VAL A 14 -3.73 -3.24 -6.37
N HIS A 15 -5.06 -3.11 -6.36
CA HIS A 15 -5.81 -2.62 -5.19
C HIS A 15 -5.27 -1.29 -4.63
N GLY A 16 -4.76 -0.42 -5.50
CA GLY A 16 -4.13 0.86 -5.09
C GLY A 16 -2.66 0.76 -4.68
N GLY A 17 -2.09 -0.44 -4.55
CA GLY A 17 -0.70 -0.65 -4.14
C GLY A 17 0.28 -0.99 -5.26
N TYR A 18 1.56 -1.01 -4.92
CA TYR A 18 2.69 -1.04 -5.87
C TYR A 18 3.79 -2.03 -5.45
N VAL A 19 4.62 -2.44 -6.42
CA VAL A 19 5.87 -3.19 -6.21
C VAL A 19 7.07 -2.37 -6.67
N TYR A 20 8.29 -2.93 -6.57
CA TYR A 20 9.52 -2.16 -6.82
C TYR A 20 9.71 -1.84 -8.29
N LYS A 21 9.50 -2.86 -9.14
CA LYS A 21 9.82 -2.80 -10.56
C LYS A 21 8.78 -3.55 -11.37
N TYR A 22 8.62 -3.06 -12.59
CA TYR A 22 7.67 -3.53 -13.56
C TYR A 22 8.37 -3.64 -14.91
N SER A 23 8.05 -4.68 -15.69
CA SER A 23 8.32 -4.63 -17.13
C SER A 23 7.41 -3.61 -17.81
N LEU A 24 7.81 -3.12 -18.99
CA LEU A 24 7.02 -2.13 -19.74
C LEU A 24 5.62 -2.63 -20.13
N ASP A 25 5.44 -3.95 -20.27
CA ASP A 25 4.15 -4.59 -20.54
C ASP A 25 3.40 -5.01 -19.26
N LEU A 26 3.92 -4.65 -18.08
CA LEU A 26 3.38 -4.93 -16.75
C LEU A 26 3.20 -6.42 -16.39
N LYS A 27 3.68 -7.34 -17.24
CA LYS A 27 3.58 -8.79 -16.99
C LYS A 27 4.57 -9.30 -15.96
N HIS A 28 5.72 -8.64 -15.84
CA HIS A 28 6.71 -8.91 -14.81
C HIS A 28 6.64 -7.84 -13.75
N ARG A 29 6.46 -8.29 -12.50
CA ARG A 29 6.33 -7.48 -11.30
C ARG A 29 7.22 -8.10 -10.24
N GLU A 30 8.03 -7.28 -9.57
CA GLU A 30 8.95 -7.78 -8.56
C GLU A 30 9.04 -6.88 -7.32
N GLY A 31 9.12 -7.56 -6.17
CA GLY A 31 9.67 -7.05 -4.93
C GLY A 31 11.01 -7.73 -4.61
N GLU A 32 11.15 -8.34 -3.43
CA GLU A 32 12.27 -9.26 -3.10
C GLU A 32 12.21 -10.60 -3.88
N GLY A 33 11.21 -10.74 -4.75
CA GLY A 33 11.03 -11.85 -5.68
C GLY A 33 9.90 -11.53 -6.66
N LYS A 34 9.50 -12.52 -7.45
CA LYS A 34 8.36 -12.37 -8.37
C LYS A 34 7.07 -12.16 -7.59
N ALA A 35 6.41 -11.03 -7.84
CA ALA A 35 5.11 -10.70 -7.26
C ALA A 35 3.98 -11.42 -8.01
N SER A 36 2.97 -11.91 -7.29
CA SER A 36 1.74 -12.40 -7.91
C SER A 36 0.90 -11.22 -8.46
N PRO A 37 -0.06 -11.45 -9.38
CA PRO A 37 -0.98 -10.39 -9.85
C PRO A 37 -1.80 -9.72 -8.75
N THR A 38 -1.94 -10.37 -7.59
CA THR A 38 -2.72 -9.91 -6.42
C THR A 38 -1.83 -9.46 -5.27
N GLU A 39 -0.52 -9.35 -5.49
CA GLU A 39 0.43 -8.96 -4.47
C GLU A 39 0.97 -7.53 -4.69
N ILE A 40 1.19 -6.81 -3.59
CA ILE A 40 1.88 -5.52 -3.52
C ILE A 40 2.98 -5.57 -2.46
N TRP A 41 3.92 -4.62 -2.49
CA TRP A 41 5.00 -4.57 -1.50
C TRP A 41 4.84 -3.41 -0.53
N VAL A 42 5.24 -3.65 0.72
CA VAL A 42 5.27 -2.65 1.79
C VAL A 42 6.68 -2.09 1.95
N GLN A 43 7.69 -2.96 1.95
CA GLN A 43 9.10 -2.55 2.03
C GLN A 43 9.43 -1.51 0.93
N PRO A 44 10.14 -0.42 1.24
CA PRO A 44 10.53 0.57 0.24
C PRO A 44 11.44 -0.03 -0.86
N PRO A 45 11.33 0.43 -2.13
CA PRO A 45 10.42 1.45 -2.64
C PRO A 45 9.07 0.86 -3.13
N GLY A 46 8.30 0.22 -2.24
CA GLY A 46 6.96 -0.29 -2.52
C GLY A 46 5.84 0.75 -2.32
N THR A 47 4.67 0.26 -1.92
CA THR A 47 3.42 1.03 -1.78
C THR A 47 3.55 2.30 -0.95
N PRO A 48 4.17 2.29 0.26
CA PRO A 48 4.31 3.50 1.06
C PRO A 48 5.09 4.61 0.34
N ALA A 49 6.16 4.25 -0.38
CA ALA A 49 7.00 5.20 -1.10
C ALA A 49 6.22 5.89 -2.23
N VAL A 50 5.45 5.14 -3.01
CA VAL A 50 4.64 5.68 -4.11
C VAL A 50 3.49 6.55 -3.57
N GLY A 51 2.78 6.08 -2.53
CA GLY A 51 1.71 6.86 -1.90
C GLY A 51 2.22 8.18 -1.33
N MET A 52 3.39 8.19 -0.67
CA MET A 52 4.00 9.42 -0.17
C MET A 52 4.41 10.37 -1.31
N ALA A 53 4.82 9.86 -2.46
CA ALA A 53 5.08 10.70 -3.63
C ALA A 53 3.78 11.38 -4.14
N PHE A 54 2.64 10.69 -4.08
CA PHE A 54 1.35 11.29 -4.39
C PHE A 54 0.92 12.34 -3.36
N ILE A 55 1.13 12.11 -2.06
CA ILE A 55 0.91 13.16 -1.04
C ILE A 55 1.73 14.41 -1.34
N LYS A 56 3.04 14.26 -1.61
CA LYS A 56 3.90 15.41 -1.95
C LYS A 56 3.42 16.14 -3.21
N ALA A 57 2.94 15.40 -4.22
CA ALA A 57 2.38 16.00 -5.42
C ALA A 57 1.07 16.76 -5.13
N PHE A 58 0.21 16.23 -4.27
CA PHE A 58 -1.00 16.92 -3.81
C PHE A 58 -0.65 18.20 -3.06
N GLU A 59 0.25 18.14 -2.07
CA GLU A 59 0.67 19.30 -1.29
C GLU A 59 1.27 20.42 -2.17
N ALA A 60 2.02 20.05 -3.21
CA ALA A 60 2.65 21.00 -4.12
C ALA A 60 1.68 21.64 -5.13
N THR A 61 0.53 21.03 -5.40
CA THR A 61 -0.34 21.43 -6.54
C THR A 61 -1.79 21.68 -6.18
N GLY A 62 -2.27 21.16 -5.04
CA GLY A 62 -3.68 21.12 -4.66
C GLY A 62 -4.55 20.22 -5.55
N ASP A 63 -3.97 19.44 -6.46
CA ASP A 63 -4.76 18.66 -7.41
C ASP A 63 -5.33 17.38 -6.78
N PRO A 64 -6.66 17.21 -6.73
CA PRO A 64 -7.30 16.08 -6.07
C PRO A 64 -6.96 14.72 -6.69
N GLN A 65 -6.49 14.67 -7.94
CA GLN A 65 -6.05 13.42 -8.57
C GLN A 65 -4.92 12.75 -7.76
N PHE A 66 -3.98 13.54 -7.24
CA PHE A 66 -2.88 12.99 -6.45
C PHE A 66 -3.35 12.55 -5.07
N LEU A 67 -4.27 13.31 -4.45
CA LEU A 67 -4.84 12.90 -3.17
C LEU A 67 -5.60 11.58 -3.29
N GLN A 68 -6.42 11.41 -4.35
CA GLN A 68 -7.13 10.16 -4.59
C GLN A 68 -6.16 8.98 -4.73
N ALA A 69 -5.10 9.13 -5.53
CA ALA A 69 -4.10 8.06 -5.68
C ALA A 69 -3.34 7.74 -4.37
N ALA A 70 -3.11 8.74 -3.50
CA ALA A 70 -2.54 8.51 -2.18
C ALA A 70 -3.52 7.78 -1.24
N VAL A 71 -4.81 8.13 -1.29
CA VAL A 71 -5.88 7.47 -0.52
C VAL A 71 -5.98 6.00 -0.92
N ASP A 72 -5.96 5.69 -2.21
CA ASP A 72 -6.06 4.31 -2.67
C ASP A 72 -4.82 3.48 -2.27
N ALA A 73 -3.62 4.08 -2.30
CA ALA A 73 -2.42 3.44 -1.75
C ALA A 73 -2.49 3.22 -0.22
N ALA A 74 -3.04 4.19 0.52
CA ALA A 74 -3.26 4.08 1.95
C ALA A 74 -4.28 2.98 2.28
N MET A 75 -5.39 2.91 1.55
CA MET A 75 -6.41 1.87 1.70
C MET A 75 -5.87 0.47 1.39
N ALA A 76 -4.96 0.33 0.43
CA ALA A 76 -4.25 -0.93 0.18
C ALA A 76 -3.49 -1.42 1.43
N LEU A 77 -2.83 -0.49 2.14
CA LEU A 77 -2.16 -0.80 3.41
C LEU A 77 -3.16 -1.15 4.50
N VAL A 78 -4.28 -0.43 4.63
CA VAL A 78 -5.33 -0.77 5.61
C VAL A 78 -5.87 -2.18 5.39
N ASP A 79 -6.22 -2.52 4.14
CA ASP A 79 -6.73 -3.86 3.80
C ASP A 79 -5.69 -4.96 4.09
N GLY A 80 -4.40 -4.63 3.95
CA GLY A 80 -3.27 -5.50 4.22
C GLY A 80 -2.70 -5.44 5.64
N GLN A 81 -3.30 -4.70 6.57
CA GLN A 81 -2.83 -4.62 7.95
C GLN A 81 -3.01 -5.99 8.64
N LEU A 82 -1.96 -6.48 9.29
CA LEU A 82 -2.01 -7.72 10.05
C LEU A 82 -2.88 -7.53 11.31
N GLU A 83 -3.45 -8.62 11.85
CA GLU A 83 -4.14 -8.55 13.15
C GLU A 83 -3.21 -8.09 14.28
N SER A 84 -1.89 -8.28 14.15
CA SER A 84 -0.88 -7.74 15.06
C SER A 84 -0.64 -6.23 14.93
N GLY A 85 -1.34 -5.53 14.02
CA GLY A 85 -1.34 -4.08 13.88
C GLY A 85 -0.28 -3.49 12.93
N GLY A 86 0.67 -4.29 12.45
CA GLY A 86 1.72 -3.85 11.51
C GLY A 86 1.63 -4.56 10.17
N TRP A 87 2.76 -4.60 9.46
CA TRP A 87 2.87 -5.20 8.13
C TRP A 87 4.05 -6.16 8.01
N SER A 88 3.94 -7.11 7.09
CA SER A 88 5.06 -7.93 6.59
C SER A 88 5.72 -7.24 5.38
N SER A 89 6.58 -7.94 4.62
CA SER A 89 7.25 -7.35 3.45
C SER A 89 6.28 -7.02 2.30
N SER A 90 5.22 -7.82 2.14
CA SER A 90 4.24 -7.73 1.06
C SER A 90 2.82 -7.93 1.57
N ILE A 91 1.83 -7.59 0.75
CA ILE A 91 0.42 -7.86 1.01
C ILE A 91 -0.09 -8.69 -0.16
N GLU A 92 -0.59 -9.88 0.14
CA GLU A 92 -1.24 -10.78 -0.81
C GLU A 92 -2.75 -10.71 -0.59
N PHE A 93 -3.48 -10.21 -1.58
CA PHE A 93 -4.94 -10.01 -1.51
C PHE A 93 -5.73 -11.28 -1.83
N ASP A 94 -5.14 -12.31 -2.44
CA ASP A 94 -5.77 -13.63 -2.56
C ASP A 94 -5.51 -14.46 -1.29
N PRO A 95 -6.53 -14.84 -0.49
CA PRO A 95 -6.33 -15.66 0.70
C PRO A 95 -5.77 -17.07 0.43
N LYS A 96 -5.77 -17.52 -0.83
CA LYS A 96 -5.13 -18.77 -1.28
C LYS A 96 -3.69 -18.56 -1.77
N GLY A 97 -3.26 -17.31 -1.90
CA GLY A 97 -1.92 -16.93 -2.35
C GLY A 97 -0.82 -17.43 -1.41
N LYS A 98 0.40 -17.54 -1.94
CA LYS A 98 1.55 -18.10 -1.24
C LYS A 98 1.92 -17.28 0.00
N HIS A 99 1.80 -15.96 -0.09
CA HIS A 99 2.14 -15.00 0.98
C HIS A 99 0.89 -14.48 1.71
N ALA A 100 -0.25 -15.17 1.59
CA ALA A 100 -1.46 -14.79 2.28
C ALA A 100 -1.29 -14.89 3.80
N ASP A 101 -1.36 -13.74 4.45
CA ASP A 101 -1.20 -13.56 5.89
C ASP A 101 -2.56 -13.39 6.58
N ARG A 102 -2.55 -13.32 7.91
CA ARG A 102 -3.74 -13.12 8.73
C ARG A 102 -3.99 -11.61 8.91
N LEU A 103 -4.99 -11.12 8.19
CA LEU A 103 -5.30 -9.69 8.08
C LEU A 103 -6.38 -9.26 9.08
N ARG A 104 -6.25 -8.05 9.65
CA ARG A 104 -7.23 -7.43 10.55
C ARG A 104 -8.63 -7.34 9.93
N SER A 105 -8.70 -7.20 8.60
CA SER A 105 -9.95 -7.16 7.84
C SER A 105 -10.71 -8.48 7.79
N GLY A 106 -10.10 -9.59 8.22
CA GLY A 106 -10.67 -10.94 8.11
C GLY A 106 -10.65 -11.53 6.69
N LYS A 107 -10.19 -10.76 5.69
CA LYS A 107 -10.10 -11.20 4.27
C LYS A 107 -8.88 -12.09 3.99
N GLY A 108 -7.93 -12.14 4.92
CA GLY A 108 -6.70 -12.91 4.80
C GLY A 108 -6.86 -14.41 5.04
N LYS A 109 -5.74 -15.11 5.19
CA LYS A 109 -5.71 -16.54 5.51
C LYS A 109 -5.85 -16.74 7.02
N PRO A 110 -6.88 -17.46 7.53
CA PRO A 110 -7.11 -17.61 8.98
C PRO A 110 -5.95 -18.23 9.77
N LYS A 111 -5.14 -19.08 9.11
CA LYS A 111 -3.92 -19.69 9.65
C LYS A 111 -2.65 -19.14 8.97
N GLY A 112 -2.71 -17.93 8.41
CA GLY A 112 -1.57 -17.21 7.84
C GLY A 112 -0.65 -16.65 8.93
N LYS A 113 0.46 -16.02 8.54
CA LYS A 113 1.36 -15.37 9.51
C LYS A 113 0.69 -14.10 10.05
N ASN A 114 1.12 -13.71 11.25
CA ASN A 114 0.63 -12.50 11.91
C ASN A 114 1.80 -11.82 12.66
N TYR A 115 2.93 -11.67 11.97
CA TYR A 115 4.15 -11.10 12.52
C TYR A 115 4.43 -9.77 11.84
N SER A 116 4.12 -8.68 12.53
CA SER A 116 4.56 -7.34 12.15
C SER A 116 6.08 -7.26 12.19
N THR A 117 6.69 -6.45 11.32
CA THR A 117 8.13 -6.20 11.36
C THR A 117 8.47 -4.72 11.23
N LEU A 118 9.52 -4.31 11.94
CA LEU A 118 10.17 -2.99 11.83
C LEU A 118 11.43 -3.03 10.95
N ASP A 119 11.78 -4.19 10.43
CA ASP A 119 12.91 -4.38 9.54
C ASP A 119 12.67 -3.68 8.19
N ASP A 120 13.72 -3.10 7.59
CA ASP A 120 13.67 -2.34 6.33
C ASP A 120 12.52 -1.31 6.22
N ASP A 121 12.18 -0.62 7.32
CA ASP A 121 11.20 0.46 7.31
C ASP A 121 9.78 0.04 6.87
N LYS A 122 9.45 -1.26 6.96
CA LYS A 122 8.17 -1.83 6.48
C LYS A 122 6.97 -1.22 7.20
N THR A 123 6.81 -1.52 8.49
CA THR A 123 5.67 -0.98 9.27
C THR A 123 5.78 0.53 9.46
N GLN A 124 6.98 1.07 9.61
CA GLN A 124 7.21 2.50 9.83
C GLN A 124 6.80 3.34 8.63
N SER A 125 7.22 2.97 7.41
CA SER A 125 6.82 3.71 6.20
C SER A 125 5.32 3.58 5.92
N ALA A 126 4.72 2.41 6.20
CA ALA A 126 3.28 2.21 6.10
C ALA A 126 2.50 3.18 7.02
N ILE A 127 2.88 3.24 8.30
CA ILE A 127 2.28 4.19 9.27
C ILE A 127 2.51 5.63 8.81
N CYS A 128 3.70 5.99 8.34
CA CYS A 128 4.00 7.32 7.83
C CYS A 128 3.09 7.73 6.66
N LEU A 129 2.79 6.82 5.71
CA LEU A 129 1.84 7.10 4.64
C LEU A 129 0.42 7.28 5.18
N LEU A 130 -0.03 6.39 6.08
CA LEU A 130 -1.37 6.47 6.65
C LEU A 130 -1.57 7.79 7.41
N MET A 131 -0.63 8.20 8.26
CA MET A 131 -0.70 9.46 9.02
C MET A 131 -0.70 10.70 8.10
N GLN A 132 0.13 10.70 7.05
CA GLN A 132 0.18 11.81 6.09
C GLN A 132 -1.13 11.92 5.30
N THR A 133 -1.69 10.77 4.89
CA THR A 133 -2.95 10.71 4.16
C THR A 133 -4.12 11.15 5.05
N ASP A 134 -4.16 10.67 6.30
CA ASP A 134 -5.20 11.05 7.26
C ASP A 134 -5.18 12.57 7.54
N LYS A 135 -3.99 13.14 7.72
CA LYS A 135 -3.82 14.59 7.83
C LYS A 135 -4.30 15.33 6.59
N ALA A 136 -3.98 14.85 5.39
CA ALA A 136 -4.43 15.45 4.13
C ALA A 136 -5.97 15.39 3.97
N LEU A 137 -6.60 14.35 4.54
CA LEU A 137 -8.05 14.19 4.65
C LEU A 137 -8.67 14.90 5.86
N GLN A 138 -7.90 15.70 6.59
CA GLN A 138 -8.34 16.42 7.78
C GLN A 138 -8.91 15.51 8.87
N PHE A 139 -8.39 14.28 8.99
CA PHE A 139 -8.83 13.29 9.97
C PHE A 139 -10.29 12.86 9.83
N ARG A 140 -10.85 12.96 8.60
CA ARG A 140 -12.27 12.66 8.33
C ARG A 140 -12.51 11.26 7.76
N ASN A 141 -11.45 10.48 7.54
CA ASN A 141 -11.58 9.10 7.11
C ASN A 141 -11.31 8.17 8.31
N PRO A 142 -12.36 7.65 8.98
CA PRO A 142 -12.20 6.88 10.21
C PRO A 142 -11.43 5.58 9.99
N VAL A 143 -11.48 5.01 8.78
CA VAL A 143 -10.81 3.75 8.45
C VAL A 143 -9.30 3.93 8.39
N ILE A 144 -8.83 5.00 7.73
CA ILE A 144 -7.39 5.33 7.70
C ILE A 144 -6.94 5.78 9.10
N HIS A 145 -7.75 6.58 9.80
CA HIS A 145 -7.44 7.04 11.15
C HIS A 145 -7.20 5.87 12.11
N GLU A 146 -8.14 4.93 12.20
CA GLU A 146 -8.05 3.76 13.09
C GLU A 146 -6.86 2.83 12.77
N ALA A 147 -6.42 2.79 11.50
CA ALA A 147 -5.27 1.98 11.11
C ALA A 147 -3.93 2.52 11.65
N THR A 148 -3.90 3.76 12.14
CA THR A 148 -2.69 4.39 12.72
C THR A 148 -2.61 4.33 14.25
N VAL A 149 -3.66 3.86 14.93
CA VAL A 149 -3.83 3.86 16.39
C VAL A 149 -3.68 2.47 16.98
#